data_AF-A0A158NXH1-F1
#
_entry.id   AF-A0A158NXH1-F1
#
_cell.length_a   1.000
_cell.length_b   1.000
_cell.length_c   1.000
_cell.angle_alpha   90.00
_cell.angle_beta   90.00
_cell.angle_gamma   90.00
#
_symmetry.space_group_name_H-M   'P 1'
#
loop_
_entity.id
_entity.type
_entity.pdbx_description
1 polymer ?
#
loop_
_entity_poly.entity_id
_entity_poly.type
_entity_poly.pdbx_seq_one_letter_code
_entity_poly.pdbx_strand_id
1 'polypeptide(L)'
;MFRDSFKYYKSRNPAPDFSNVIDFESLDCIEVKKIEVHITGEQIENNFGLKSAKKWNIYELLDIPGLIFIQNPFTPNGQRYWITKCLKDYSKEPYKLNIDAHNVLNNETWWNICF
;
A
#
# COMPACT_ATOMS: atom_id res chain seq x y z
N MET A 1 -0.31 25.30 -7.11
CA MET A 1 -0.72 23.99 -7.70
C MET A 1 0.26 22.90 -7.24
N PHE A 2 -0.19 21.66 -7.02
CA PHE A 2 0.38 20.64 -6.09
C PHE A 2 0.39 21.05 -4.61
N ARG A 3 1.18 22.06 -4.21
CA ARG A 3 1.28 22.46 -2.78
C ARG A 3 -0.08 22.79 -2.16
N ASP A 4 -0.93 23.47 -2.91
CA ASP A 4 -2.24 23.89 -2.43
C ASP A 4 -3.19 22.70 -2.31
N SER A 5 -3.19 21.79 -3.30
CA SER A 5 -3.93 20.51 -3.24
C SER A 5 -3.45 19.64 -2.07
N PHE A 6 -2.14 19.54 -1.86
CA PHE A 6 -1.56 18.83 -0.72
C PHE A 6 -2.01 19.43 0.61
N LYS A 7 -1.94 20.76 0.75
CA LYS A 7 -2.38 21.46 1.98
C LYS A 7 -3.87 21.30 2.21
N TYR A 8 -4.67 21.34 1.14
CA TYR A 8 -6.12 21.12 1.18
C TYR A 8 -6.47 19.73 1.73
N TYR A 9 -5.96 18.66 1.12
CA TYR A 9 -6.25 17.29 1.58
C TYR A 9 -5.60 16.94 2.93
N LYS A 10 -4.55 17.66 3.35
CA LYS A 10 -3.97 17.56 4.69
C LYS A 10 -4.79 18.28 5.77
N SER A 11 -5.62 19.26 5.39
CA SER A 11 -6.45 20.01 6.33
C SER A 11 -7.37 19.07 7.09
N ARG A 12 -7.55 19.33 8.40
CA ARG A 12 -8.54 18.63 9.24
C ARG A 12 -9.68 19.54 9.67
N ASN A 13 -9.57 20.85 9.43
CA ASN A 13 -10.59 21.84 9.80
C ASN A 13 -10.56 23.05 8.83
N PRO A 14 -11.56 23.19 7.94
CA PRO A 14 -12.62 22.21 7.68
C PRO A 14 -12.03 20.92 7.09
N ALA A 15 -12.76 19.81 7.24
CA ALA A 15 -12.43 18.58 6.52
C ALA A 15 -12.55 18.83 5.01
N PRO A 16 -11.62 18.32 4.20
CA PRO A 16 -11.69 18.46 2.76
C PRO A 16 -12.85 17.64 2.20
N ASP A 17 -13.42 18.13 1.10
CA ASP A 17 -14.25 17.32 0.22
C ASP A 17 -13.38 16.30 -0.54
N PHE A 18 -13.82 15.05 -0.55
CA PHE A 18 -13.15 13.90 -1.19
C PHE A 18 -13.82 13.49 -2.52
N SER A 19 -14.83 14.23 -3.00
CA SER A 19 -15.51 13.95 -4.26
C SER A 19 -14.58 13.82 -5.48
N ASN A 20 -13.43 14.52 -5.45
CA ASN A 20 -12.41 14.49 -6.50
C ASN A 20 -11.27 13.49 -6.23
N VAL A 21 -11.37 12.66 -5.18
CA VAL A 21 -10.41 11.58 -4.92
C VAL A 21 -10.87 10.35 -5.70
N ILE A 22 -9.98 9.82 -6.54
CA ILE A 22 -10.24 8.60 -7.30
C ILE A 22 -10.38 7.42 -6.32
N ASP A 23 -11.55 6.80 -6.31
CA ASP A 23 -11.81 5.56 -5.58
C ASP A 23 -11.84 4.38 -6.54
N PHE A 24 -10.88 3.47 -6.41
CA PHE A 24 -10.80 2.26 -7.22
C PHE A 24 -11.75 1.16 -6.76
N GLU A 25 -12.42 1.30 -5.61
CA GLU A 25 -13.51 0.43 -5.15
C GLU A 25 -14.85 0.76 -5.80
N SER A 26 -15.12 2.04 -6.08
CA SER A 26 -16.32 2.52 -6.78
C SER A 26 -15.95 3.25 -8.08
N LEU A 27 -15.87 2.50 -9.18
CA LEU A 27 -15.48 3.04 -10.49
C LEU A 27 -16.62 3.82 -11.16
N ASP A 28 -16.94 4.99 -10.62
CA ASP A 28 -17.77 5.99 -11.31
C ASP A 28 -16.89 6.98 -12.13
N CYS A 29 -15.57 6.75 -12.17
CA CYS A 29 -14.60 7.65 -12.78
C CYS A 29 -14.22 7.26 -14.21
N ILE A 30 -14.27 8.23 -15.13
CA ILE A 30 -13.95 8.09 -16.57
C ILE A 30 -12.43 8.01 -16.82
N GLU A 31 -11.61 8.40 -15.85
CA GLU A 31 -10.17 8.65 -15.99
C GLU A 31 -9.28 7.40 -15.85
N VAL A 32 -9.88 6.23 -15.63
CA VAL A 32 -9.15 4.98 -15.38
C VAL A 32 -9.56 3.87 -16.35
N LYS A 33 -8.57 3.08 -16.79
CA LYS A 33 -8.78 1.91 -17.65
C LYS A 33 -8.44 0.64 -16.89
N LYS A 34 -9.36 -0.32 -16.86
CA LYS A 34 -9.07 -1.66 -16.32
C LYS A 34 -8.12 -2.41 -17.25
N ILE A 35 -7.05 -2.98 -16.69
CA ILE A 35 -6.09 -3.83 -17.40
C ILE A 35 -6.50 -5.29 -17.21
N GLU A 36 -6.62 -6.02 -18.31
CA GLU A 36 -6.81 -7.47 -18.28
C GLU A 36 -5.48 -8.19 -18.02
N VAL A 37 -5.48 -9.12 -17.08
CA VAL A 37 -4.28 -9.88 -16.73
C VAL A 37 -4.14 -11.08 -17.66
N HIS A 38 -3.16 -11.04 -18.55
CA HIS A 38 -2.78 -12.20 -19.36
C HIS A 38 -1.73 -13.03 -18.60
N ILE A 39 -2.17 -14.09 -17.93
CA ILE A 39 -1.27 -15.00 -17.22
C ILE A 39 -0.76 -16.07 -18.18
N THR A 40 0.51 -15.98 -18.55
CA THR A 40 1.22 -17.03 -19.30
C THR A 40 2.09 -17.84 -18.33
N GLY A 41 1.57 -18.97 -17.84
CA GLY A 41 2.33 -19.90 -16.96
C GLY A 41 1.48 -20.56 -15.87
N GLU A 42 2.01 -21.64 -15.29
CA GLU A 42 1.42 -22.27 -14.09
C GLU A 42 1.48 -21.28 -12.92
N GLN A 43 0.36 -21.14 -12.19
CA GLN A 43 0.35 -20.37 -10.96
C GLN A 43 1.13 -21.14 -9.90
N ILE A 44 2.36 -20.71 -9.65
CA ILE A 44 3.12 -21.18 -8.49
C ILE A 44 2.30 -20.81 -7.25
N GLU A 45 1.99 -21.81 -6.41
CA GLU A 45 1.33 -21.59 -5.12
C GLU A 45 2.10 -20.53 -4.34
N ASN A 46 1.43 -19.39 -4.13
CA ASN A 46 2.15 -18.17 -3.78
C ASN A 46 2.18 -17.99 -2.26
N ASN A 47 3.28 -18.40 -1.63
CA ASN A 47 3.52 -18.27 -0.18
C ASN A 47 3.59 -16.81 0.33
N PHE A 48 3.43 -15.82 -0.55
CA PHE A 48 3.39 -14.40 -0.19
C PHE A 48 2.00 -13.90 0.24
N GLY A 49 1.00 -14.79 0.32
CA GLY A 49 -0.34 -14.44 0.80
C GLY A 49 -1.13 -13.56 -0.17
N LEU A 50 -0.83 -13.66 -1.47
CA LEU A 50 -1.55 -12.99 -2.55
C LEU A 50 -2.74 -13.83 -3.03
N LYS A 51 -3.81 -13.18 -3.46
CA LYS A 51 -4.90 -13.79 -4.23
C LYS A 51 -4.34 -14.25 -5.58
N SER A 52 -4.99 -15.22 -6.22
CA SER A 52 -4.70 -15.54 -7.63
C SER A 52 -4.73 -14.28 -8.50
N ALA A 53 -3.73 -14.10 -9.37
CA ALA A 53 -3.63 -12.92 -10.23
C ALA A 53 -4.85 -12.75 -11.17
N LYS A 54 -5.58 -13.84 -11.46
CA LYS A 54 -6.85 -13.81 -12.21
C LYS A 54 -7.95 -13.01 -11.48
N LYS A 55 -7.83 -12.86 -10.17
CA LYS A 55 -8.77 -12.14 -9.31
C LYS A 55 -8.32 -10.71 -9.00
N TRP A 56 -7.20 -10.27 -9.57
CA TRP A 56 -6.70 -8.92 -9.33
C TRP A 56 -7.49 -7.92 -10.16
N ASN A 57 -7.76 -6.77 -9.56
CA ASN A 57 -8.28 -5.61 -10.24
C ASN A 57 -7.12 -4.63 -10.45
N ILE A 58 -6.72 -4.47 -11.71
CA ILE A 58 -5.58 -3.64 -12.12
C ILE A 58 -6.11 -2.50 -12.98
N TYR A 59 -5.65 -1.29 -12.72
CA TYR A 59 -6.08 -0.08 -13.40
C TYR A 59 -4.88 0.75 -13.85
N GLU A 60 -5.01 1.41 -14.99
CA GLU A 60 -4.10 2.45 -15.47
C GLU A 60 -4.81 3.80 -15.42
N LEU A 61 -4.13 4.85 -14.96
CA LEU A 61 -4.63 6.21 -15.05
C LEU A 61 -4.33 6.77 -16.43
N LEU A 62 -5.37 7.17 -17.17
CA LEU A 62 -5.23 7.58 -18.58
C LEU A 62 -4.42 8.87 -18.74
N ASP A 63 -4.53 9.78 -17.78
CA ASP A 63 -3.79 11.06 -17.78
C ASP A 63 -2.30 10.89 -17.40
N ILE A 64 -1.93 9.73 -16.84
CA ILE A 64 -0.55 9.41 -16.44
C ILE A 64 -0.19 8.02 -17.00
N PRO A 65 0.08 7.91 -18.31
CA PRO A 65 0.40 6.62 -18.93
C PRO A 65 1.53 5.89 -18.21
N GLY A 66 1.34 4.60 -17.96
CA GLY A 66 2.28 3.77 -17.21
C GLY A 66 2.12 3.79 -15.68
N LEU A 67 1.25 4.66 -15.13
CA LEU A 67 0.89 4.59 -13.71
C LEU A 67 -0.17 3.51 -13.48
N ILE A 68 0.25 2.42 -12.84
CA ILE A 68 -0.60 1.25 -12.57
C ILE A 68 -1.00 1.21 -11.10
N PHE A 69 -2.29 1.04 -10.84
CA PHE A 69 -2.85 0.78 -9.53
C PHE A 69 -3.39 -0.66 -9.45
N ILE A 70 -2.94 -1.42 -8.45
CA ILE A 70 -3.44 -2.78 -8.18
C ILE A 70 -4.27 -2.71 -6.89
N GLN A 71 -5.58 -2.88 -7.02
CA GLN A 71 -6.47 -2.94 -5.86
C GLN A 71 -6.17 -4.19 -5.05
N ASN A 72 -6.06 -4.01 -3.72
CA ASN A 72 -5.69 -5.01 -2.71
C ASN A 72 -5.58 -6.47 -3.22
N PRO A 73 -4.37 -6.87 -3.69
CA PRO A 73 -4.16 -8.21 -4.21
C PRO A 73 -3.93 -9.24 -3.10
N PHE A 74 -3.90 -8.82 -1.82
CA PHE A 74 -3.57 -9.69 -0.70
C PHE A 74 -4.80 -10.40 -0.12
N THR A 75 -4.57 -11.62 0.35
CA THR A 75 -5.46 -12.29 1.30
C THR A 75 -5.40 -11.60 2.67
N PRO A 76 -6.44 -11.71 3.52
CA PRO A 76 -6.39 -11.16 4.88
C PRO A 76 -5.19 -11.66 5.71
N ASN A 77 -4.84 -12.95 5.57
CA ASN A 77 -3.68 -13.52 6.25
C ASN A 77 -2.35 -12.98 5.69
N GLY A 78 -2.26 -12.80 4.37
CA GLY A 78 -1.11 -12.17 3.72
C GLY A 78 -0.88 -10.74 4.23
N GLN A 79 -1.93 -9.93 4.33
CA GLN A 79 -1.82 -8.58 4.90
C GLN A 79 -1.28 -8.60 6.33
N ARG A 80 -1.86 -9.43 7.21
CA ARG A 80 -1.39 -9.56 8.60
C ARG A 80 0.05 -10.03 8.68
N TYR A 81 0.43 -10.98 7.83
CA TYR A 81 1.79 -11.46 7.73
C TYR A 81 2.76 -10.32 7.38
N TRP A 82 2.48 -9.55 6.33
CA TRP A 82 3.35 -8.46 5.91
C TRP A 82 3.37 -7.28 6.89
N ILE A 83 2.23 -6.95 7.51
CA ILE A 83 2.17 -5.96 8.61
C ILE A 83 3.10 -6.40 9.75
N THR A 84 3.01 -7.67 10.15
CA THR A 84 3.88 -8.23 11.20
C THR A 84 5.35 -8.19 10.79
N LYS A 85 5.67 -8.53 9.54
CA LYS A 85 7.05 -8.41 9.02
C LYS A 85 7.57 -6.97 9.15
N CYS A 86 6.81 -5.98 8.73
CA CYS A 86 7.20 -4.57 8.82
C CYS A 86 7.42 -4.10 10.27
N LEU A 87 6.50 -4.45 11.18
CA LEU A 87 6.54 -3.95 12.55
C LEU A 87 7.48 -4.71 13.48
N LYS A 88 7.74 -6.00 13.20
CA LYS A 88 8.51 -6.88 14.08
C LYS A 88 9.86 -7.28 13.52
N ASP A 89 9.92 -7.66 12.25
CA ASP A 89 11.12 -8.28 11.69
C ASP A 89 11.99 -7.27 10.96
N TYR A 90 11.40 -6.34 10.20
CA TYR A 90 12.14 -5.28 9.52
C TYR A 90 12.51 -4.12 10.43
N SER A 91 12.00 -4.12 11.67
CA SER A 91 12.42 -3.21 12.73
C SER A 91 13.62 -3.72 13.53
N LYS A 92 14.19 -4.87 13.18
CA LYS A 92 15.36 -5.44 13.84
C LYS A 92 16.62 -5.14 13.03
N GLU A 93 17.76 -5.19 13.70
CA GLU A 93 19.06 -5.32 13.05
C GLU A 93 19.04 -6.48 12.03
N PRO A 94 19.65 -6.32 10.85
CA PRO A 94 20.58 -5.25 10.44
C PRO A 94 19.92 -4.03 9.77
N TYR A 95 18.59 -3.90 9.82
CA TYR A 95 17.88 -2.80 9.15
C TYR A 95 17.92 -1.54 10.01
N LYS A 96 18.33 -0.42 9.41
CA LYS A 96 18.42 0.87 10.09
C LYS A 96 17.07 1.54 10.22
N LEU A 97 16.76 2.02 11.42
CA LEU A 97 15.60 2.83 11.74
C LEU A 97 16.00 4.29 11.96
N ASN A 98 15.04 5.20 11.81
CA ASN A 98 15.23 6.61 12.16
C ASN A 98 15.45 6.82 13.68
N ILE A 99 14.96 5.89 14.51
CA ILE A 99 15.10 5.95 15.98
C ILE A 99 16.48 5.49 16.49
N ASP A 100 17.27 4.81 15.65
CA ASP A 100 18.63 4.36 16.01
C ASP A 100 19.54 5.58 16.29
N ALA A 101 19.34 6.68 15.56
CA ALA A 101 20.06 7.94 15.75
C ALA A 101 19.89 8.55 17.16
N HIS A 102 18.87 8.10 17.90
CA HIS A 102 18.55 8.58 19.23
C HIS A 102 18.76 7.52 20.32
N ASN A 103 19.27 6.33 19.96
CA ASN A 103 19.48 5.20 20.88
C ASN A 103 18.23 4.85 21.73
N VAL A 104 17.03 5.02 21.18
CA VAL A 104 15.77 4.85 21.94
C VAL A 104 15.58 3.42 22.45
N LEU A 105 16.07 2.43 21.69
CA LEU A 105 15.77 1.02 21.92
C LEU A 105 16.71 0.33 22.92
N ASN A 106 17.81 0.93 23.36
CA ASN A 106 18.74 0.34 24.37
C ASN A 106 19.07 -1.16 24.15
N ASN A 107 19.34 -1.57 22.91
CA ASN A 107 19.60 -2.97 22.49
C ASN A 107 18.39 -3.93 22.54
N GLU A 108 17.18 -3.44 22.82
CA GLU A 108 15.93 -4.17 22.64
C GLU A 108 15.35 -3.99 21.23
N THR A 109 14.33 -4.77 20.90
CA THR A 109 13.60 -4.59 19.62
C THR A 109 12.37 -3.70 19.82
N TRP A 110 12.04 -2.88 18.83
CA TRP A 110 10.83 -2.05 18.82
C TRP A 110 9.58 -2.83 19.22
N TRP A 111 9.42 -4.04 18.66
CA TRP A 111 8.27 -4.89 18.94
C TRP A 111 8.15 -5.26 20.41
N ASN A 112 9.25 -5.72 21.05
CA ASN A 112 9.23 -6.17 22.44
C ASN A 112 8.94 -5.03 23.44
N ILE A 113 9.29 -3.80 23.11
CA ILE A 113 9.05 -2.65 23.99
C ILE A 113 7.59 -2.18 23.89
N CYS A 114 7.00 -2.26 22.69
CA CYS A 114 5.69 -1.68 22.43
C CYS A 114 4.52 -2.67 22.52
N PHE A 115 4.76 -3.98 22.43
CA PHE A 115 3.73 -5.02 22.36
C PHE A 115 4.13 -6.28 23.13
#